data_AF-A0A2M9E1Z2-F1
#
_entry.id   AF-A0A2M9E1Z2-F1
#
_cell.length_a   1.000
_cell.length_b   1.000
_cell.length_c   1.000
_cell.angle_alpha   90.00
_cell.angle_beta   90.00
_cell.angle_gamma   90.00
#
_symmetry.space_group_name_H-M   'P 1'
#
loop_
_entity.id
_entity.type
_entity.pdbx_description
1 polymer ?
#
loop_
_entity_poly.entity_id
_entity_poly.type
_entity_poly.pdbx_seq_one_letter_code
_entity_poly.pdbx_strand_id
1 'polypeptide(L)'
;MKIEMLAVWPERVQSQTLTLADGATVADALAASTLARDFPLAGMAIFGKRVTETTVLHEGDRLELLRALLADPKQSRRKRAEAAQAEKTAKNKDRR
;
A
#
# COMPACT_ATOMS: atom_id res chain seq x y z
N MET A 1 -2.01 -18.20 -14.93
CA MET A 1 -1.65 -17.96 -13.52
C MET A 1 -2.71 -17.21 -12.70
N LYS A 2 -2.77 -17.43 -11.38
CA LYS A 2 -3.58 -16.65 -10.42
C LYS A 2 -2.71 -15.69 -9.62
N ILE A 3 -3.20 -14.48 -9.43
CA ILE A 3 -2.58 -13.47 -8.57
C ILE A 3 -3.62 -12.84 -7.64
N GLU A 4 -3.16 -12.21 -6.56
CA GLU A 4 -3.99 -11.38 -5.70
C GLU A 4 -3.64 -9.92 -5.90
N MET A 5 -4.65 -9.07 -6.06
CA MET A 5 -4.45 -7.63 -6.09
C MET A 5 -5.07 -6.98 -4.85
N LEU A 6 -4.32 -6.08 -4.21
CA LEU A 6 -4.71 -5.37 -3.00
C LEU A 6 -4.77 -3.86 -3.24
N ALA A 7 -5.82 -3.22 -2.73
CA ALA A 7 -5.94 -1.78 -2.66
C ALA A 7 -6.21 -1.34 -1.23
N VAL A 8 -5.41 -0.38 -0.74
CA VAL A 8 -5.40 0.04 0.66
C VAL A 8 -5.80 1.51 0.79
N TRP A 9 -6.95 1.76 1.40
CA TRP A 9 -7.43 3.08 1.83
C TRP A 9 -7.16 3.28 3.33
N PRO A 10 -7.26 4.52 3.86
CA PRO A 10 -7.16 4.74 5.31
C PRO A 10 -8.13 3.90 6.14
N GLU A 11 -9.37 3.76 5.67
CA GLU A 11 -10.48 3.17 6.44
C GLU A 11 -10.80 1.72 6.02
N ARG A 12 -10.21 1.22 4.92
CA ARG A 12 -10.53 -0.11 4.39
C ARG A 12 -9.42 -0.69 3.53
N VAL A 13 -9.41 -2.01 3.45
CA VAL A 13 -8.62 -2.78 2.48
C VAL A 13 -9.60 -3.56 1.61
N GLN A 14 -9.34 -3.62 0.31
CA GLN A 14 -10.05 -4.51 -0.60
C GLN A 14 -9.05 -5.36 -1.36
N SER A 15 -9.43 -6.61 -1.64
CA SER A 15 -8.65 -7.56 -2.42
C SER A 15 -9.47 -8.11 -3.57
N GLN A 16 -8.79 -8.47 -4.66
CA GLN A 16 -9.37 -9.14 -5.82
C GLN A 16 -8.39 -10.19 -6.34
N THR A 17 -8.83 -11.44 -6.44
CA THR A 17 -8.06 -12.48 -7.14
C THR A 17 -8.30 -12.36 -8.64
N LEU A 18 -7.23 -12.36 -9.44
CA LEU A 18 -7.29 -12.36 -10.89
C LEU A 18 -6.71 -13.67 -11.43
N THR A 19 -7.30 -14.18 -12.51
CA THR A 19 -6.71 -15.27 -13.31
C THR A 19 -6.28 -14.68 -14.64
N LEU A 20 -4.98 -14.72 -14.92
CA LEU A 20 -4.34 -14.10 -16.09
C LEU A 20 -3.60 -15.16 -16.90
N ALA A 21 -3.30 -14.85 -18.17
CA ALA A 21 -2.42 -15.67 -18.97
C ALA A 21 -0.98 -15.66 -18.40
N ASP A 22 -0.22 -16.71 -18.65
CA ASP A 22 1.19 -16.74 -18.22
C ASP A 22 2.00 -15.71 -19.02
N GLY A 23 2.92 -15.02 -18.33
CA GLY A 23 3.67 -13.90 -18.91
C GLY A 23 2.90 -12.58 -18.94
N ALA A 24 1.68 -12.50 -18.39
CA ALA A 24 0.96 -11.24 -18.26
C ALA A 24 1.74 -10.24 -17.39
N THR A 25 1.53 -8.97 -17.69
CA THR A 25 2.20 -7.84 -17.04
C THR A 25 1.31 -7.19 -15.99
N VAL A 26 1.89 -6.31 -15.18
CA VAL A 26 1.14 -5.44 -14.26
C VAL A 26 0.07 -4.63 -15.00
N ALA A 27 0.35 -4.15 -16.23
CA ALA A 27 -0.63 -3.44 -17.06
C ALA A 27 -1.87 -4.31 -17.34
N ASP A 28 -1.66 -5.58 -17.67
CA ASP A 28 -2.75 -6.53 -17.96
C ASP A 28 -3.61 -6.77 -16.71
N ALA A 29 -2.98 -6.88 -15.53
CA ALA A 29 -3.68 -7.00 -14.27
C ALA A 29 -4.53 -5.77 -13.93
N LEU A 30 -3.99 -4.56 -14.16
CA LEU A 30 -4.74 -3.30 -13.98
C LEU A 30 -5.95 -3.23 -14.91
N ALA A 31 -5.78 -3.61 -16.19
CA ALA A 31 -6.86 -3.60 -17.18
C ALA A 31 -7.96 -4.64 -16.85
N ALA A 32 -7.57 -5.81 -16.35
CA ALA A 32 -8.49 -6.88 -15.97
C ALA A 32 -9.24 -6.60 -14.65
N SER A 33 -8.75 -5.68 -13.83
CA SER A 33 -9.30 -5.42 -12.51
C SER A 33 -10.39 -4.35 -12.50
N THR A 34 -11.41 -4.58 -11.66
CA THR A 34 -12.38 -3.55 -11.27
C THR A 34 -11.86 -2.69 -10.11
N LEU A 35 -10.96 -3.21 -9.28
CA LEU A 35 -10.38 -2.55 -8.11
C LEU A 35 -9.49 -1.36 -8.48
N ALA A 36 -8.80 -1.43 -9.63
CA ALA A 36 -7.93 -0.36 -10.09
C ALA A 36 -8.68 0.89 -10.60
N ARG A 37 -9.93 0.74 -11.05
CA ARG A 37 -10.68 1.83 -11.74
C ARG A 37 -10.94 3.04 -10.85
N ASP A 38 -11.28 2.81 -9.59
CA ASP A 38 -11.64 3.87 -8.64
C ASP A 38 -10.51 4.19 -7.64
N PHE A 39 -9.34 3.56 -7.80
CA PHE A 39 -8.23 3.74 -6.89
C PHE A 39 -7.34 4.91 -7.34
N PRO A 40 -7.01 5.89 -6.48
CA PRO A 40 -6.09 6.98 -6.80
C PRO A 40 -4.64 6.46 -6.83
N LEU A 41 -4.31 5.74 -7.89
CA LEU A 41 -3.04 5.05 -8.07
C LEU A 41 -1.89 6.06 -8.18
N ALA A 42 -0.88 5.89 -7.34
CA ALA A 42 0.36 6.66 -7.36
C ALA A 42 1.62 5.78 -7.47
N GLY A 43 1.45 4.46 -7.32
CA GLY A 43 2.53 3.49 -7.47
C GLY A 43 2.02 2.07 -7.27
N MET A 44 2.86 1.10 -7.63
CA MET A 44 2.55 -0.31 -7.53
C MET A 44 3.72 -1.05 -6.89
N ALA A 45 3.40 -2.14 -6.20
CA ALA A 45 4.41 -3.03 -5.65
C ALA A 45 4.00 -4.49 -5.73
N ILE A 46 4.98 -5.39 -5.79
CA ILE A 46 4.77 -6.82 -5.53
C ILE A 46 5.48 -7.14 -4.23
N PHE A 47 4.72 -7.57 -3.22
CA PHE A 47 5.22 -7.83 -1.85
C PHE A 47 6.10 -6.67 -1.31
N GLY A 48 5.62 -5.43 -1.42
CA GLY A 48 6.33 -4.23 -0.96
C GLY A 48 7.50 -3.75 -1.84
N LYS A 49 7.86 -4.46 -2.91
CA LYS A 49 8.89 -4.01 -3.87
C LYS A 49 8.24 -3.26 -5.03
N ARG A 50 8.69 -2.02 -5.31
CA ARG A 50 8.15 -1.21 -6.40
C ARG A 50 8.32 -1.90 -7.75
N VAL A 51 7.27 -1.82 -8.57
CA VAL A 51 7.24 -2.36 -9.93
C VAL A 51 6.68 -1.33 -10.91
N THR A 52 6.86 -1.59 -12.20
CA THR A 52 6.31 -0.81 -13.31
C THR A 52 5.21 -1.60 -14.01
N GLU A 53 4.42 -0.93 -14.85
CA GLU A 53 3.37 -1.56 -15.65
C GLU A 53 3.88 -2.69 -16.56
N THR A 54 5.15 -2.61 -16.98
CA THR A 54 5.81 -3.60 -17.84
C THR A 54 6.37 -4.81 -17.09
N THR A 55 6.29 -4.83 -15.76
CA THR A 55 6.81 -5.95 -14.97
C THR A 55 5.94 -7.18 -15.20
N VAL A 56 6.57 -8.31 -15.52
CA VAL A 56 5.90 -9.61 -15.69
C VAL A 56 5.50 -10.17 -14.33
N LEU A 57 4.26 -10.64 -14.24
CA LEU A 57 3.68 -11.25 -13.04
C LEU A 57 3.92 -12.77 -13.04
N HIS A 58 3.91 -13.34 -11.85
CA HIS A 58 4.05 -14.78 -11.61
C HIS A 58 2.88 -15.31 -10.76
N GLU A 59 2.68 -16.62 -10.82
CA GLU A 59 1.69 -17.31 -9.96
C GLU A 59 1.90 -16.97 -8.48
N GLY A 60 0.82 -16.58 -7.81
CA GLY A 60 0.82 -16.25 -6.38
C GLY A 60 1.34 -14.85 -6.06
N ASP A 61 1.71 -14.03 -7.05
CA ASP A 61 2.09 -12.64 -6.79
C ASP A 61 0.96 -11.87 -6.12
N ARG A 62 1.34 -11.03 -5.16
CA ARG A 62 0.45 -10.05 -4.55
C ARG A 62 0.79 -8.66 -5.02
N LEU A 63 -0.01 -8.18 -5.97
CA LEU A 63 0.10 -6.84 -6.55
C LEU A 63 -0.61 -5.82 -5.66
N GLU A 64 0.14 -4.87 -5.13
CA GLU A 64 -0.31 -3.85 -4.17
C GLU A 64 -0.44 -2.50 -4.88
N LEU A 65 -1.64 -1.92 -4.87
CA LEU A 65 -1.90 -0.57 -5.36
C LEU A 65 -1.62 0.45 -4.26
N LEU A 66 -0.72 1.39 -4.55
CA LEU A 66 -0.24 2.40 -3.60
C LEU A 66 -0.79 3.78 -3.96
N ARG A 67 -1.17 4.54 -2.94
CA ARG A 67 -1.62 5.93 -3.06
C ARG A 67 -0.54 6.90 -2.62
N ALA A 68 -0.65 8.15 -3.08
CA ALA A 68 0.24 9.21 -2.65
C ALA A 68 0.14 9.42 -1.13
N LEU A 69 1.28 9.74 -0.51
CA LEU A 69 1.33 10.07 0.90
C LEU A 69 0.69 11.45 1.13
N LEU A 70 -0.27 11.52 2.06
CA LEU A 70 -0.97 12.78 2.40
C LEU A 70 -0.11 13.73 3.25
N ALA A 71 0.88 13.20 3.94
CA ALA A 71 1.79 13.96 4.79
C ALA A 71 3.23 13.56 4.51
N ASP A 72 4.13 14.54 4.60
CA ASP A 72 5.57 14.27 4.55
C ASP A 72 5.95 13.25 5.66
N PRO A 73 6.59 12.13 5.32
CA PRO A 73 6.96 11.09 6.28
C PRO A 73 7.81 11.60 7.44
N LYS A 74 8.71 12.55 7.20
CA LYS A 74 9.57 13.13 8.25
C LYS A 74 8.74 13.93 9.23
N GLN A 75 7.80 14.73 8.71
CA GLN A 75 6.90 15.53 9.54
C GLN A 75 5.99 14.63 10.39
N SER A 76 5.42 13.58 9.81
CA SER A 76 4.61 12.59 10.52
C SER A 76 5.42 11.84 11.59
N ARG A 77 6.65 11.42 11.26
CA ARG A 77 7.57 10.80 12.23
C ARG A 77 7.92 11.75 13.38
N ARG A 78 8.17 13.03 13.09
CA ARG A 78 8.48 14.04 14.12
C ARG A 78 7.31 14.24 15.08
N LYS A 79 6.09 14.44 14.56
CA LYS A 79 4.87 14.58 15.38
C LYS A 79 4.65 13.37 16.30
N ARG A 80 4.88 12.15 15.80
CA ARG A 80 4.77 10.93 16.64
C ARG A 80 5.82 10.88 17.74
N ALA A 81 7.06 11.27 17.45
CA ALA A 81 8.13 11.31 18.45
C ALA A 81 7.85 12.37 19.53
N GLU A 82 7.37 13.56 19.14
CA GLU A 82 6.99 14.64 20.06
C GLU A 82 5.83 14.22 20.97
N ALA A 83 4.78 13.60 20.41
CA ALA A 83 3.66 13.08 21.19
C ALA A 83 4.09 12.02 22.22
N ALA A 84 4.98 11.09 21.83
CA ALA A 84 5.51 10.07 22.73
C ALA A 84 6.36 10.67 23.87
N GLN A 85 7.08 11.77 23.62
CA GLN A 85 7.83 12.49 24.66
C GLN A 85 6.91 13.26 25.61
N ALA A 86 5.87 13.93 25.09
CA ALA A 86 4.87 14.62 25.91
C ALA A 86 4.15 13.64 26.86
N GLU A 87 3.78 12.45 26.38
CA GLU A 87 3.12 11.42 27.19
C GLU A 87 4.01 10.90 28.33
N LYS A 88 5.30 10.68 28.07
CA LYS A 88 6.28 10.31 29.10
C LYS A 88 6.45 11.38 30.17
N THR A 89 6.47 12.64 29.75
CA THR A 89 6.64 13.78 30.66
C THR A 89 5.43 13.95 31.57
N ALA A 90 4.21 13.74 31.05
CA ALA A 90 2.98 13.74 31.83
C ALA A 90 2.94 12.62 32.88
N LYS A 91 3.27 11.37 32.50
CA LYS A 91 3.34 10.22 33.43
C LYS A 91 4.37 10.39 34.55
N ASN A 92 5.46 11.11 34.30
CA ASN A 92 6.48 11.35 35.33
C ASN A 92 6.08 12.44 36.34
N LYS A 93 5.21 13.37 35.92
CA LYS A 93 4.67 14.44 36.77
C LYS A 93 3.56 13.92 37.70
N ASP A 94 2.77 12.94 37.26
CA ASP A 94 1.68 12.32 38.02
C ASP A 94 2.17 11.34 39.11
N ARG A 95 3.47 10.97 39.08
CA ARG A 95 4.11 10.08 40.07
C ARG A 95 4.94 10.83 41.13
N ARG A 96 4.90 12.16 41.14
CA ARG A 96 5.60 13.04 42.11
C ARG A 96 4.58 13.78 42.95
#